data_AF-A0A945A4Y8-F1
#
_entry.id   AF-A0A945A4Y8-F1
#
_cell.length_a   1.000
_cell.length_b   1.000
_cell.length_c   1.000
_cell.angle_alpha   90.00
_cell.angle_beta   90.00
_cell.angle_gamma   90.00
#
_symmetry.space_group_name_H-M   'P 1'
#
loop_
_entity.id
_entity.type
_entity.pdbx_description
1 polymer ?
#
loop_
_entity_poly.entity_id
_entity_poly.type
_entity_poly.pdbx_seq_one_letter_code
_entity_poly.pdbx_strand_id
1 'polypeptide(L)' 'MEYRTDEQIIARGRQIAPLADDDLPPLITLAHGVREYCDLMESLMPELGGDIDVTKMSRNMDGDA' A
#
# COMPACT_ATOMS: atom_id res chain seq x y z
N MET A 1 7.73 -1.24 -1.72
CA MET A 1 8.65 -0.13 -1.35
C MET A 1 10.07 -0.66 -1.11
N GLU A 2 11.10 0.13 -1.48
CA GLU A 2 12.53 -0.27 -1.45
C GLU A 2 13.17 -0.24 -0.05
N TYR A 3 12.63 0.53 0.89
CA TYR A 3 13.18 0.67 2.25
C TYR A 3 12.41 -0.21 3.24
N ARG A 4 13.08 -1.23 3.78
CA ARG A 4 12.46 -2.23 4.68
C ARG A 4 12.93 -2.13 6.13
N THR A 5 14.13 -1.63 6.38
CA THR A 5 14.71 -1.52 7.72
C THR A 5 14.81 -0.06 8.17
N ASP A 6 14.85 0.14 9.48
CA ASP A 6 15.03 1.44 10.13
C ASP A 6 16.29 2.15 9.62
N GLU A 7 17.41 1.43 9.44
CA GLU A 7 18.66 2.01 8.95
C GLU A 7 18.50 2.56 7.53
N GLN A 8 17.75 1.87 6.67
CA GLN A 8 17.47 2.33 5.32
C GLN A 8 16.58 3.58 5.32
N ILE A 9 15.57 3.61 6.22
CA ILE A 9 14.66 4.75 6.40
C ILE A 9 15.45 5.96 6.91
N ILE A 10 16.30 5.78 7.93
CA ILE A 10 17.16 6.84 8.50
C ILE A 10 18.14 7.37 7.45
N ALA A 11 18.87 6.47 6.78
CA ALA A 11 19.85 6.84 5.78
C ALA A 11 19.21 7.63 4.64
N ARG A 12 18.03 7.20 4.17
CA ARG A 12 17.29 7.91 3.13
C ARG A 12 16.73 9.24 3.62
N GLY A 13 16.17 9.28 4.82
CA GLY A 13 15.67 10.50 5.45
C GLY A 13 16.76 11.58 5.53
N ARG A 14 17.95 11.20 5.99
CA ARG A 14 19.12 12.10 6.08
C ARG A 14 19.68 12.55 4.73
N GLN A 15 19.48 11.77 3.66
CA GLN A 15 19.81 12.21 2.30
C GLN A 15 18.83 13.28 1.78
N ILE A 16 17.58 13.27 2.25
CA ILE A 16 16.54 14.20 1.81
C ILE A 16 16.59 15.49 2.62
N ALA A 17 16.76 15.39 3.94
CA ALA A 17 16.78 16.53 4.85
C ALA A 17 17.71 16.27 6.06
N PRO A 18 18.31 17.31 6.65
CA PRO A 18 19.05 17.18 7.90
C PRO A 18 18.07 16.92 9.05
N LEU A 19 17.79 15.64 9.31
CA LEU A 19 16.91 15.21 10.40
C LEU A 19 17.67 15.16 11.72
N ALA A 20 17.07 15.69 12.78
CA ALA A 20 17.55 15.48 14.13
C ALA A 20 17.23 14.04 14.58
N ASP A 21 18.00 13.53 15.55
CA ASP A 21 17.79 12.17 16.04
C ASP A 21 16.42 12.00 16.71
N ASP A 22 15.87 13.05 17.31
CA ASP A 22 14.53 13.08 17.91
C ASP A 22 13.40 12.95 16.86
N ASP A 23 13.67 13.31 15.60
CA ASP A 23 12.72 13.20 14.49
C ASP A 23 12.73 11.80 13.84
N LEU A 24 13.72 10.95 14.15
CA LEU A 24 13.85 9.62 13.55
C LEU A 24 12.76 8.64 14.02
N PRO A 25 12.44 8.52 15.33
CA PRO A 25 11.38 7.62 15.78
C PRO A 25 10.00 7.85 15.14
N PRO A 26 9.47 9.09 15.04
CA PRO A 26 8.19 9.31 14.38
C PRO A 26 8.26 9.05 12.87
N LEU A 27 9.39 9.35 12.21
CA LEU A 27 9.59 9.05 10.79
C LEU A 27 9.56 7.54 10.51
N ILE A 28 10.27 6.76 11.32
CA ILE A 28 10.32 5.29 11.22
C ILE A 28 8.91 4.72 11.41
N THR A 29 8.21 5.18 12.45
CA THR A 29 6.82 4.76 12.73
C THR A 29 5.90 5.04 11.54
N LEU A 30 5.98 6.24 10.97
CA LEU A 30 5.19 6.62 9.80
C LEU A 30 5.50 5.76 8.58
N ALA A 31 6.78 5.54 8.28
CA ALA A 31 7.21 4.74 7.13
C ALA A 31 6.74 3.28 7.23
N HIS A 32 6.80 2.70 8.43
CA HIS A 32 6.25 1.37 8.68
C HIS A 32 4.72 1.33 8.53
N GLY A 33 4.01 2.28 9.14
CA GLY A 33 2.55 2.34 9.05
C GLY A 33 2.07 2.44 7.60
N VAL A 34 2.64 3.37 6.82
CA VAL A 34 2.30 3.51 5.39
C VAL A 34 2.52 2.20 4.63
N ARG A 35 3.64 1.51 4.91
CA ARG A 35 3.94 0.22 4.27
C ARG A 35 2.92 -0.84 4.63
N GLU A 36 2.60 -1.00 5.91
CA GLU A 36 1.60 -1.97 6.37
C GLU A 36 0.23 -1.72 5.71
N TYR A 37 -0.16 -0.45 5.58
CA TYR A 37 -1.38 -0.09 4.85
C TYR A 37 -1.28 -0.41 3.35
N CYS A 38 -0.16 -0.15 2.70
CA CYS A 38 0.05 -0.54 1.30
C CYS A 38 -0.02 -2.06 1.12
N ASP A 39 0.67 -2.83 1.97
CA ASP A 39 0.67 -4.30 1.93
C ASP A 39 -0.75 -4.84 2.17
N LEU A 40 -1.50 -4.24 3.10
CA LEU A 40 -2.91 -4.57 3.33
C LEU A 40 -3.77 -4.24 2.10
N MET A 41 -3.61 -3.05 1.51
CA MET A 41 -4.34 -2.66 0.30
C MET A 41 -4.05 -3.61 -0.86
N GLU A 42 -2.79 -4.00 -1.07
CA GLU A 42 -2.41 -5.01 -2.07
C GLU A 42 -3.06 -6.37 -1.77
N SER A 43 -3.14 -6.79 -0.51
CA SER A 43 -3.82 -8.04 -0.14
C SER A 43 -5.34 -8.01 -0.35
N LEU A 44 -5.96 -6.83 -0.18
CA LEU A 44 -7.40 -6.62 -0.33
C LEU A 44 -7.81 -6.37 -1.78
N MET A 45 -6.87 -6.00 -2.64
CA MET A 45 -7.05 -5.91 -4.08
C MET A 45 -6.52 -7.19 -4.71
N PRO A 46 -7.32 -8.28 -4.79
CA PRO A 46 -6.94 -9.39 -5.66
C PRO A 46 -6.65 -8.81 -7.03
N GLU A 47 -5.55 -9.22 -7.65
CA GLU A 47 -5.13 -8.71 -8.95
C GLU A 47 -6.36 -8.56 -9.84
N LEU A 48 -6.61 -7.35 -10.34
CA LEU A 48 -7.56 -7.06 -11.43
C LEU A 48 -7.06 -7.71 -12.75
N GLY A 49 -6.45 -8.89 -12.66
CA GLY A 49 -5.83 -9.70 -13.70
C GLY A 49 -6.40 -11.12 -13.77
N GLY A 50 -7.46 -11.43 -13.01
CA GLY A 50 -8.35 -12.54 -13.34
C GLY A 50 -9.53 -12.00 -14.12
N ASP A 51 -9.66 -12.39 -15.39
CA ASP A 51 -10.77 -12.03 -16.29
C ASP A 51 -12.07 -11.76 -15.53
N ILE A 52 -12.43 -10.47 -15.39
CA ILE A 52 -13.82 -10.14 -15.11
C ILE A 52 -14.56 -10.54 -16.37
N ASP A 53 -15.09 -11.76 -16.37
CA ASP A 53 -16.01 -12.28 -17.36
C ASP A 53 -17.31 -11.44 -17.27
N VAL A 54 -17.28 -10.25 -17.87
CA VAL A 54 -18.41 -9.31 -17.97
C VAL A 54 -19.59 -9.96 -18.70
N THR A 55 -19.36 -11.02 -19.47
CA THR A 55 -20.41 -11.84 -20.08
C THR A 55 -21.25 -12.62 -19.06
N LYS A 56 -20.76 -12.90 -17.85
CA LYS A 56 -21.57 -13.48 -16.75
C LYS A 56 -22.33 -12.45 -15.91
N MET A 57 -21.95 -11.18 -15.94
CA MET A 57 -22.65 -10.13 -15.19
C MET A 57 -23.95 -9.64 -15.88
N SER A 58 -24.21 -10.07 -17.13
CA SER A 58 -25.39 -9.64 -17.89
C SER A 58 -26.65 -10.51 -17.70
N ARG A 59 -26.64 -11.56 -16.86
CA ARG A 59 -27.84 -12.36 -16.56
C ARG A 59 -28.21 -12.23 -15.09
N ASN A 60 -28.84 -11.12 -14.71
CA ASN A 60 -29.68 -11.01 -13.51
C ASN A 60 -30.65 -9.82 -13.59
N MET A 61 -30.99 -9.35 -14.80
CA MET A 61 -32.05 -8.36 -15.01
C MET A 61 -32.83 -8.70 -16.28
N ASP A 62 -33.43 -9.89 -16.32
CA ASP A 62 -34.68 -10.04 -17.06
C ASP A 62 -35.80 -9.91 -16.04
N GLY A 63 -36.58 -8.85 -16.21
CA GLY A 63 -37.67 -8.49 -15.33
C GLY A 63 -38.75 -9.55 -15.30
N ASP A 64 -39.20 -9.88 -14.10
CA ASP A 64 -40.48 -10.53 -13.88
C ASP A 64 -41.49 -9.40 -13.60
N ALA A 65 -42.32 -9.12 -14.59
CA ALA A 65 -43.45 -8.19 -14.56
C ALA A 65 -44.71 -8.92 -15.01
#